data_AF-A0A9X1DF95-F1
#
_entry.id   AF-A0A9X1DF95-F1
#
_cell.length_a   1.000
_cell.length_b   1.000
_cell.length_c   1.000
_cell.angle_alpha   90.00
_cell.angle_beta   90.00
_cell.angle_gamma   90.00
#
_symmetry.space_group_name_H-M   'P 1'
#
loop_
_entity.id
_entity.type
_entity.pdbx_description
1 polymer ?
#
loop_
_entity_poly.entity_id
_entity_poly.type
_entity_poly.pdbx_seq_one_letter_code
_entity_poly.pdbx_strand_id
1 'polypeptide(L)'
;MASTSLPVFIFGAGCCSSAAASLWLGVLARVPVSAAYPMASLGYVVAAATGVMLLGETVTLGRAIGLVVICLGVFIVGRTV
;
A
#
# COMPACT_ATOMS: atom_id res chain seq x y z
N MET A 1 -18.87 28.21 9.18
CA MET A 1 -17.43 27.91 9.26
C MET A 1 -17.00 26.62 8.53
N ALA A 2 -17.86 25.95 7.75
CA ALA A 2 -17.54 24.69 7.06
C ALA A 2 -17.28 24.83 5.54
N SER A 3 -17.47 26.02 4.94
CA SER A 3 -17.39 26.20 3.49
C SER A 3 -15.98 26.56 2.98
N THR A 4 -15.11 27.15 3.81
CA THR A 4 -13.77 27.61 3.42
C THR A 4 -12.67 26.55 3.50
N SER A 5 -12.88 25.44 4.22
CA SER A 5 -11.90 24.36 4.33
C SER A 5 -11.97 23.35 3.18
N LEU A 6 -13.15 23.16 2.58
CA LEU A 6 -13.37 22.28 1.42
C LEU A 6 -12.41 22.53 0.24
N PRO A 7 -12.19 23.77 -0.24
CA PRO A 7 -11.27 24.01 -1.35
C PRO A 7 -9.81 23.67 -0.99
N VAL A 8 -9.39 23.91 0.25
CA VAL A 8 -8.04 23.55 0.74
C VAL A 8 -7.87 22.04 0.83
N PHE A 9 -8.89 21.30 1.30
CA PHE A 9 -8.83 19.83 1.34
C PHE A 9 -8.76 19.23 -0.06
N ILE A 10 -9.51 19.75 -1.03
CA ILE A 10 -9.48 19.27 -2.42
C ILE A 10 -8.11 19.53 -3.05
N PHE A 11 -7.57 20.74 -2.88
CA PHE A 11 -6.25 21.08 -3.42
C PHE A 11 -5.13 20.25 -2.77
N GLY A 12 -5.17 20.09 -1.44
CA GLY A 12 -4.22 19.26 -0.70
C GLY A 12 -4.29 17.77 -1.08
N ALA A 13 -5.50 17.21 -1.22
CA ALA A 13 -5.70 15.84 -1.66
C ALA A 13 -5.20 15.63 -3.11
N GLY A 14 -5.43 16.60 -3.98
CA GLY A 14 -4.92 16.60 -5.36
C GLY A 14 -3.39 16.59 -5.39
N CYS A 15 -2.73 17.48 -4.62
CA CYS A 15 -1.28 17.53 -4.53
C CYS A 15 -0.69 16.23 -3.97
N CYS A 16 -1.26 15.69 -2.90
CA CYS A 16 -0.79 14.45 -2.28
C CYS A 16 -0.90 13.24 -3.23
N SER A 17 -2.05 13.11 -3.90
CA SER A 17 -2.29 12.03 -4.88
C SER A 17 -1.35 12.14 -6.09
N SER A 18 -1.07 13.36 -6.55
CA SER A 18 -0.16 13.60 -7.67
C SER A 18 1.29 13.26 -7.30
N ALA A 19 1.72 13.60 -6.08
CA ALA A 19 3.05 13.23 -5.58
C ALA A 19 3.17 11.71 -5.43
N ALA A 20 2.16 11.05 -4.86
CA ALA A 20 2.11 9.59 -4.74
C ALA A 20 2.18 8.90 -6.11
N ALA A 21 1.42 9.38 -7.10
CA ALA A 21 1.45 8.87 -8.46
C ALA A 21 2.82 9.03 -9.11
N SER A 22 3.45 10.20 -8.95
CA SER A 22 4.80 10.46 -9.47
C SER A 22 5.85 9.51 -8.89
N LEU A 23 5.77 9.27 -7.57
CA LEU A 23 6.66 8.35 -6.87
C LEU A 23 6.46 6.91 -7.34
N TRP A 24 5.22 6.50 -7.57
CA TRP A 24 4.87 5.19 -8.12
C TRP A 24 5.36 5.01 -9.56
N LEU A 25 5.20 6.02 -10.42
CA LEU A 25 5.75 6.04 -11.78
C LEU A 25 7.28 5.92 -11.77
N GLY A 26 7.95 6.55 -10.81
CA GLY A 26 9.39 6.42 -10.61
C GLY A 26 9.84 4.97 -10.32
N VAL A 27 9.04 4.22 -9.55
CA VAL A 27 9.29 2.78 -9.29
C VAL A 27 9.12 1.96 -10.57
N LEU A 28 8.06 2.21 -11.34
CA LEU A 28 7.80 1.49 -12.59
C LEU A 28 8.85 1.75 -13.67
N ALA A 29 9.51 2.91 -13.62
CA ALA A 29 10.61 3.23 -14.52
C ALA A 29 11.88 2.41 -14.24
N ARG A 30 12.01 1.81 -13.05
CA ARG A 30 13.21 1.09 -12.58
C ARG A 30 12.99 -0.42 -12.42
N VAL A 31 11.74 -0.85 -12.25
CA VAL A 31 11.38 -2.23 -11.90
C VAL A 31 10.32 -2.73 -12.89
N PRO A 32 10.45 -3.96 -13.43
CA PRO A 32 9.42 -4.53 -14.29
C PRO A 32 8.09 -4.61 -13.55
N VAL A 33 7.00 -4.29 -14.24
CA VAL A 33 5.64 -4.23 -13.67
C VAL A 33 5.29 -5.52 -12.91
N SER A 34 5.67 -6.69 -13.45
CA SER A 34 5.43 -7.99 -12.82
C SER A 34 6.11 -8.19 -11.46
N ALA A 35 7.23 -7.51 -11.20
CA ALA A 35 7.91 -7.51 -9.91
C ALA A 35 7.38 -6.42 -8.96
N ALA A 36 6.88 -5.31 -9.51
CA ALA A 36 6.31 -4.21 -8.73
C ALA A 36 5.00 -4.61 -8.03
N TYR A 37 4.12 -5.37 -8.70
CA TYR A 37 2.85 -5.83 -8.13
C TYR A 37 2.98 -6.62 -6.80
N PRO A 38 3.87 -7.61 -6.68
CA PRO A 38 4.10 -8.30 -5.41
C PRO A 38 4.74 -7.38 -4.36
N MET A 39 5.69 -6.52 -4.73
CA MET A 39 6.26 -5.56 -3.77
C MET A 39 5.21 -4.55 -3.28
N ALA A 40 4.23 -4.20 -4.10
CA ALA A 40 3.11 -3.35 -3.70
C ALA A 40 2.15 -4.07 -2.73
N SER A 41 1.94 -5.39 -2.88
CA SER A 41 1.09 -6.16 -1.97
C SER A 41 1.70 -6.37 -0.58
N LEU A 42 3.04 -6.26 -0.39
CA LEU A 42 3.65 -6.11 0.94
C LEU A 42 3.12 -4.90 1.71
N GLY A 43 2.73 -3.83 1.01
CA GLY A 43 2.08 -2.68 1.64
C GLY A 43 0.80 -3.08 2.39
N TYR A 44 0.09 -4.10 1.89
CA TYR A 44 -1.10 -4.65 2.54
C TYR A 44 -0.75 -5.40 3.84
N VAL A 45 0.37 -6.12 3.84
CA VAL A 45 0.90 -6.80 5.03
C VAL A 45 1.30 -5.79 6.10
N VAL A 46 2.02 -4.73 5.71
CA VAL A 46 2.42 -3.64 6.62
C VAL A 46 1.19 -2.89 7.14
N ALA A 47 0.22 -2.59 6.27
CA ALA A 47 -1.03 -1.94 6.69
C ALA A 47 -1.80 -2.79 7.68
N ALA A 48 -1.90 -4.11 7.47
CA ALA A 48 -2.52 -5.02 8.41
C ALA A 48 -1.76 -5.09 9.74
N ALA A 49 -0.42 -5.20 9.72
CA ALA A 49 0.38 -5.18 10.95
C ALA A 49 0.20 -3.87 11.73
N THR A 50 0.18 -2.75 11.02
CA THR A 50 -0.04 -1.41 11.58
C THR A 50 -1.46 -1.29 12.15
N GLY A 51 -2.48 -1.84 11.48
CA GLY A 51 -3.86 -1.89 11.97
C GLY A 51 -4.02 -2.72 13.24
N VAL A 52 -3.29 -3.83 13.35
CA VAL A 52 -3.27 -4.63 14.59
C VAL A 52 -2.57 -3.88 15.72
N MET A 53 -1.42 -3.25 15.46
CA MET A 53 -0.63 -2.59 16.50
C MET A 53 -1.20 -1.24 16.97
N LEU A 54 -1.74 -0.42 16.06
CA LEU A 54 -2.28 0.91 16.40
C LEU A 54 -3.78 0.91 16.66
N LEU A 55 -4.57 0.11 15.94
CA LEU A 55 -6.02 0.07 16.07
C LEU A 55 -6.53 -1.10 16.94
N GLY A 56 -5.69 -2.09 17.23
CA GLY A 56 -6.09 -3.27 18.00
C GLY A 56 -7.09 -4.17 17.28
N GLU A 57 -7.15 -4.11 15.94
CA GLU A 57 -8.09 -4.92 15.17
C GLU A 57 -7.83 -6.42 15.39
N THR A 58 -8.89 -7.16 15.73
CA THR A 58 -8.83 -8.62 15.79
C THR A 58 -8.68 -9.18 14.38
N VAL A 59 -7.50 -9.70 14.06
CA VAL A 59 -7.25 -10.40 12.81
C VAL A 59 -8.03 -11.70 12.81
N THR A 60 -8.99 -11.83 11.92
CA THR A 60 -9.69 -13.10 11.70
C THR A 60 -8.74 -14.13 11.10
N LEU A 61 -8.96 -15.41 11.40
CA LEU A 61 -8.11 -16.51 10.91
C LEU A 61 -7.92 -16.46 9.38
N GLY A 62 -8.97 -16.08 8.64
CA GLY A 62 -8.91 -15.91 7.19
C GLY A 62 -7.98 -14.78 6.72
N ARG A 63 -7.93 -13.65 7.43
CA ARG A 63 -6.98 -12.56 7.14
C ARG A 63 -5.53 -12.99 7.40
N ALA A 64 -5.29 -13.74 8.47
CA ALA A 64 -3.96 -14.27 8.77
C ALA A 64 -3.47 -15.24 7.69
N ILE A 65 -4.33 -16.16 7.23
CA ILE A 65 -4.00 -17.09 6.13
C ILE A 65 -3.70 -16.31 4.84
N GLY A 66 -4.52 -15.31 4.49
CA GLY A 66 -4.29 -14.45 3.33
C GLY A 66 -2.94 -13.72 3.40
N LEU A 67 -2.57 -13.21 4.58
CA LEU A 67 -1.27 -12.59 4.82
C LEU A 67 -0.10 -13.53 4.56
N VAL A 68 -0.18 -14.77 5.06
CA VAL A 68 0.86 -15.79 4.81
C VAL A 68 1.01 -16.08 3.32
N VAL A 69 -0.11 -16.19 2.58
CA VAL A 69 -0.09 -16.39 1.13
C VAL A 69 0.55 -15.21 0.40
N ILE A 70 0.23 -13.97 0.78
CA ILE A 70 0.87 -12.76 0.22
C ILE A 70 2.37 -12.80 0.49
N CYS A 71 2.80 -13.04 1.73
CA CYS A 71 4.22 -13.13 2.09
C CYS A 71 4.97 -14.20 1.27
N LEU A 72 4.37 -15.39 1.10
CA LEU A 72 4.94 -16.46 0.28
C LEU A 72 5.06 -16.06 -1.19
N GLY A 73 4.01 -15.46 -1.77
CA GLY A 73 4.05 -14.99 -3.16
C GLY A 73 5.13 -13.95 -3.40
N VAL A 74 5.30 -13.02 -2.45
CA VAL A 74 6.37 -12.01 -2.48
C VAL A 74 7.76 -12.65 -2.39
N PHE A 75 7.95 -13.60 -1.48
CA PHE A 75 9.24 -14.27 -1.30
C PHE A 75 9.68 -15.03 -2.57
N ILE A 76 8.74 -15.71 -3.22
CA ILE A 76 9.00 -16.42 -4.49
C ILE A 76 9.39 -15.41 -5.57
N VAL A 77 8.62 -14.33 -5.75
CA VAL A 77 8.92 -13.35 -6.81
C VAL A 77 10.24 -12.61 -6.55
N GLY A 78 10.50 -12.22 -5.30
CA GLY A 78 11.75 -11.59 -4.88
C GLY A 78 12.99 -12.46 -5.10
N ARG A 79 12.82 -13.78 -5.23
CA ARG A 79 13.90 -14.72 -5.59
C ARG A 79 14.05 -14.93 -7.10
N THR A 80 13.04 -14.58 -7.89
CA THR A 80 13.03 -14.76 -9.37
C THR A 80 13.40 -13.49 -10.14
N VAL A 81 13.41 -12.32 -9.48
CA VAL A 81 13.88 -11.05 -10.01
C VAL A 81 15.37 -10.87 -9.77
#